data_AF-A0A376LED7-F1
#
_entry.id   AF-A0A376LED7-F1
#
_cell.length_a   1.000
_cell.length_b   1.000
_cell.length_c   1.000
_cell.angle_alpha   90.00
_cell.angle_beta   90.00
_cell.angle_gamma   90.00
#
_symmetry.space_group_name_H-M   'P 1'
#
loop_
_entity.id
_entity.type
_entity.pdbx_description
1 polymer ?
#
loop_
_entity_poly.entity_id
_entity_poly.type
_entity_poly.pdbx_seq_one_letter_code
_entity_poly.pdbx_strand_id
1 'polypeptide(L)'
;MTEQQIDTIVNLILQRLQPAVLVMVTSADGYRDLIHQRLARCGERLHLALDETISDSERWQQIGDVIPAKTWQHKLPSTPYKALLLPFLSYPLAVDIVNGTLQSPVAQRVHDALLAGIPVLALRYYCDPHSELKRASRYCSQRLRGASFRHAYRP
;
A
#
# COMPACT_ATOMS: atom_id res chain seq x y z
N MET A 1 15.46 17.28 -32.67
CA MET A 1 15.25 16.71 -31.33
C MET A 1 15.44 17.84 -30.33
N THR A 2 14.46 18.12 -29.48
CA THR A 2 14.55 19.21 -28.50
C THR A 2 15.03 18.70 -27.14
N GLU A 3 15.67 19.54 -26.33
CA GLU A 3 16.11 19.18 -24.97
C GLU A 3 14.96 18.60 -24.12
N GLN A 4 13.75 19.14 -24.26
CA GLN A 4 12.54 18.63 -23.59
C GLN A 4 12.20 17.17 -23.97
N GLN A 5 12.46 16.76 -25.21
CA GLN A 5 12.27 15.37 -25.62
C GLN A 5 13.33 14.45 -25.02
N ILE A 6 14.57 14.93 -24.90
CA ILE A 6 15.66 14.20 -24.25
C ILE A 6 15.34 13.99 -22.77
N ASP A 7 14.94 15.04 -22.05
CA ASP A 7 14.58 14.95 -20.64
C ASP A 7 13.40 14.00 -20.40
N THR A 8 12.40 14.02 -21.29
CA THR A 8 11.26 13.11 -21.22
C THR A 8 11.71 11.66 -21.37
N ILE A 9 12.54 11.37 -22.37
CA ILE A 9 13.05 10.01 -22.64
C ILE A 9 13.95 9.54 -21.50
N VAL A 10 14.85 10.39 -21.02
CA VAL A 10 15.75 10.07 -19.90
C VAL A 10 14.95 9.76 -18.63
N ASN A 11 13.94 10.56 -18.31
CA ASN A 11 13.06 10.29 -17.15
C ASN A 11 12.32 8.96 -17.30
N LEU A 12 11.82 8.65 -18.49
CA LEU A 12 11.16 7.36 -18.76
C LEU A 12 12.12 6.17 -18.63
N ILE A 13 13.38 6.32 -19.07
CA ILE A 13 14.42 5.28 -18.95
C ILE A 13 14.83 5.09 -17.49
N LEU A 14 15.07 6.18 -16.76
CA LEU A 14 15.42 6.13 -15.34
C LEU A 14 14.29 5.50 -14.52
N GLN A 15 13.03 5.82 -14.80
CA GLN A 15 11.89 5.13 -14.19
C GLN A 15 11.85 3.63 -14.48
N ARG A 16 12.24 3.22 -15.70
CA ARG A 16 12.30 1.79 -16.06
C ARG A 16 13.45 1.04 -15.40
N LEU A 17 14.52 1.74 -15.02
CA LEU A 17 15.68 1.17 -14.33
C LEU A 17 15.47 1.04 -12.82
N GLN A 18 14.52 1.77 -12.23
CA GLN A 18 14.26 1.65 -10.80
C GLN A 18 13.53 0.34 -10.46
N PRO A 19 13.96 -0.37 -9.40
CA PRO A 19 13.26 -1.56 -8.95
C PRO A 19 11.85 -1.20 -8.48
N ALA A 20 10.87 -2.04 -8.83
CA ALA A 20 9.48 -1.82 -8.43
C ALA A 20 9.30 -1.94 -6.91
N VAL A 21 8.21 -1.37 -6.40
CA VAL A 21 7.70 -1.65 -5.04
C VAL A 21 6.66 -2.76 -5.16
N LEU A 22 6.82 -3.82 -4.38
CA LEU A 22 5.80 -4.85 -4.24
C LEU A 22 4.77 -4.40 -3.21
N VAL A 23 3.52 -4.22 -3.59
CA VAL A 23 2.43 -3.86 -2.67
C VAL A 23 1.53 -5.08 -2.46
N MET A 24 1.40 -5.53 -1.21
CA MET A 24 0.51 -6.64 -0.86
C MET A 24 -0.81 -6.09 -0.29
N VAL A 25 -1.90 -6.27 -1.03
CA VAL A 25 -3.22 -5.75 -0.66
C VAL A 25 -4.04 -6.89 -0.08
N THR A 26 -4.42 -6.76 1.19
CA THR A 26 -5.23 -7.75 1.92
C THR A 26 -6.69 -7.31 2.02
N SER A 27 -7.55 -8.13 2.63
CA SER A 27 -8.98 -7.84 2.78
C SER A 27 -9.32 -6.70 3.74
N ALA A 28 -8.39 -6.18 4.55
CA ALA A 28 -8.71 -5.09 5.46
C ALA A 28 -9.20 -3.85 4.68
N ASP A 29 -10.23 -3.19 5.19
CA ASP A 29 -11.06 -2.21 4.47
C ASP A 29 -10.78 -0.75 4.86
N GLY A 30 -10.13 -0.52 5.99
CA GLY A 30 -9.86 0.82 6.49
C GLY A 30 -8.97 1.64 5.56
N TYR A 31 -9.42 2.86 5.21
CA TYR A 31 -8.67 3.87 4.43
C TYR A 31 -8.25 3.45 3.01
N ARG A 32 -8.91 2.47 2.39
CA ARG A 32 -8.61 2.00 1.03
C ARG A 32 -8.48 3.13 0.01
N ASP A 33 -9.46 4.03 -0.06
CA ASP A 33 -9.45 5.15 -1.03
C ASP A 33 -8.26 6.10 -0.82
N LEU A 34 -7.93 6.41 0.44
CA LEU A 34 -6.82 7.31 0.76
C LEU A 34 -5.46 6.68 0.43
N ILE A 35 -5.30 5.40 0.71
CA ILE A 35 -4.08 4.65 0.41
C ILE A 35 -3.91 4.50 -1.09
N HIS A 36 -4.98 4.13 -1.80
CA HIS A 36 -5.02 4.06 -3.25
C HIS A 36 -4.61 5.40 -3.88
N GLN A 37 -5.22 6.51 -3.45
CA GLN A 37 -4.89 7.85 -3.97
C GLN A 37 -3.43 8.24 -3.71
N ARG A 38 -2.88 7.89 -2.53
CA ARG A 38 -1.47 8.19 -2.22
C ARG A 38 -0.51 7.36 -3.06
N LEU A 39 -0.83 6.08 -3.27
CA LEU A 39 -0.04 5.19 -4.13
C LEU A 39 -0.10 5.64 -5.60
N ALA A 40 -1.28 6.03 -6.11
CA ALA A 40 -1.41 6.59 -7.45
C ALA A 40 -0.53 7.83 -7.67
N ARG A 41 -0.28 8.61 -6.61
CA ARG A 41 0.50 9.85 -6.64
C ARG A 41 1.97 9.69 -6.28
N CYS A 42 2.42 8.49 -5.86
CA CYS A 42 3.79 8.30 -5.39
C CYS A 42 4.82 8.29 -6.52
N GLY A 43 4.39 8.09 -7.78
CA GLY A 43 5.26 8.08 -8.95
C GLY A 43 6.17 6.85 -9.07
N GLU A 44 5.97 5.86 -8.20
CA GLU A 44 6.74 4.63 -8.18
C GLU A 44 6.14 3.57 -9.10
N ARG A 45 6.99 2.68 -9.63
CA ARG A 45 6.50 1.48 -10.31
C ARG A 45 5.97 0.50 -9.28
N LEU A 46 4.67 0.23 -9.31
CA LEU A 46 4.00 -0.66 -8.38
C LEU A 46 3.70 -2.01 -9.03
N HIS A 47 4.14 -3.09 -8.38
CA HIS A 47 3.62 -4.43 -8.63
C HIS A 47 2.68 -4.82 -7.50
N LEU A 48 1.50 -5.29 -7.83
CA LEU A 48 0.41 -5.46 -6.88
C LEU A 48 0.12 -6.95 -6.68
N ALA A 49 0.33 -7.43 -5.46
CA ALA A 49 -0.08 -8.76 -5.02
C ALA A 49 -1.41 -8.64 -4.30
N LEU A 50 -2.49 -8.92 -5.03
CA LEU A 50 -3.86 -8.81 -4.53
C LEU A 50 -4.29 -10.14 -3.92
N ASP A 51 -4.74 -10.11 -2.67
CA ASP A 51 -5.44 -11.24 -2.05
C ASP A 51 -6.74 -11.54 -2.82
N GLU A 52 -7.06 -12.81 -3.04
CA GLU A 52 -8.24 -13.22 -3.82
C GLU A 52 -9.57 -12.81 -3.14
N THR A 53 -9.52 -12.51 -1.85
CA THR A 53 -10.69 -12.10 -1.06
C THR A 53 -11.10 -10.64 -1.24
N ILE A 54 -10.32 -9.82 -1.98
CA ILE A 54 -10.65 -8.40 -2.19
C ILE A 54 -11.66 -8.22 -3.32
N SER A 55 -12.63 -7.31 -3.12
CA SER A 55 -13.70 -7.03 -4.08
C SER A 55 -13.40 -5.90 -5.06
N ASP A 56 -12.36 -5.10 -4.80
CA ASP A 56 -12.01 -3.87 -5.52
C ASP A 56 -10.74 -4.01 -6.38
N SER A 57 -10.40 -5.24 -6.79
CA SER A 57 -9.17 -5.55 -7.54
C SER A 57 -8.98 -4.69 -8.80
N GLU A 58 -10.06 -4.36 -9.50
CA GLU A 58 -10.06 -3.47 -10.67
C GLU A 58 -9.51 -2.08 -10.37
N ARG A 59 -9.81 -1.51 -9.19
CA ARG A 59 -9.28 -0.20 -8.79
C ARG A 59 -7.77 -0.25 -8.62
N TRP A 60 -7.28 -1.34 -8.04
CA TRP A 60 -5.85 -1.54 -7.83
C TRP A 60 -5.10 -1.72 -9.15
N GLN A 61 -5.68 -2.43 -10.13
CA GLN A 61 -5.11 -2.58 -11.48
C GLN A 61 -4.84 -1.25 -12.20
N GLN A 62 -5.57 -0.18 -11.87
CA GLN A 62 -5.39 1.14 -12.49
C GLN A 62 -4.08 1.84 -12.09
N ILE A 63 -3.44 1.41 -10.99
CA ILE A 63 -2.27 2.11 -10.41
C ILE A 63 -0.99 1.28 -10.46
N GLY A 64 -1.04 0.04 -10.95
CA GLY A 64 0.14 -0.83 -11.02
C GLY A 64 -0.13 -2.19 -11.67
N ASP A 65 0.95 -2.93 -11.92
CA ASP A 65 0.89 -4.25 -12.57
C ASP A 65 0.46 -5.32 -11.55
N VAL A 66 -0.71 -5.93 -11.76
CA VAL A 66 -1.18 -7.00 -10.86
C VAL A 66 -0.47 -8.31 -11.16
N ILE A 67 0.11 -8.90 -10.11
CA ILE A 67 0.72 -10.22 -10.15
C ILE A 67 -0.38 -11.26 -9.86
N PRO A 68 -0.51 -12.32 -10.69
CA PRO A 68 -1.47 -13.38 -10.43
C PRO A 68 -1.28 -14.01 -9.04
N ALA A 69 -2.39 -14.25 -8.34
CA ALA A 69 -2.41 -14.89 -7.02
C ALA A 69 -1.58 -16.18 -6.96
N LYS A 70 -1.79 -17.06 -7.94
CA LYS A 70 -1.04 -18.32 -8.09
C LYS A 70 0.48 -18.12 -8.16
N THR A 71 0.97 -16.99 -8.62
CA THR A 71 2.42 -16.73 -8.71
C THR A 71 2.97 -16.28 -7.37
N TRP A 72 2.40 -15.21 -6.78
CA TRP A 72 2.96 -14.62 -5.56
C TRP A 72 2.64 -15.44 -4.29
N GLN A 73 1.54 -16.19 -4.26
CA GLN A 73 1.16 -17.01 -3.09
C GLN A 73 2.10 -18.20 -2.87
N HIS A 74 2.76 -18.71 -3.92
CA HIS A 74 3.68 -19.86 -3.79
C HIS A 74 5.13 -19.43 -3.60
N LYS A 75 5.55 -18.34 -4.27
CA LYS A 75 6.91 -17.80 -4.11
C LYS A 75 6.91 -16.28 -4.24
N LEU A 76 7.83 -15.63 -3.55
CA LEU A 76 8.12 -14.22 -3.82
C LEU A 76 8.54 -14.08 -5.30
N PRO A 77 7.97 -13.13 -6.07
CA PRO A 77 8.33 -12.97 -7.47
C PRO A 77 9.84 -12.71 -7.61
N SER A 78 10.48 -13.33 -8.61
CA SER A 78 11.94 -13.26 -8.81
C SER A 78 12.45 -11.87 -9.25
N THR A 79 11.55 -10.94 -9.55
CA THR A 79 11.88 -9.56 -9.92
C THR A 79 12.57 -8.85 -8.75
N PRO A 80 13.65 -8.08 -8.96
CA PRO A 80 14.25 -7.30 -7.89
C PRO A 80 13.27 -6.21 -7.42
N TYR A 81 12.98 -6.20 -6.12
CA TYR A 81 12.13 -5.21 -5.47
C TYR A 81 12.96 -4.32 -4.56
N LYS A 82 12.69 -3.02 -4.57
CA LYS A 82 13.35 -2.09 -3.66
C LYS A 82 12.76 -2.13 -2.25
N ALA A 83 11.48 -2.49 -2.15
CA ALA A 83 10.75 -2.64 -0.91
C ALA A 83 9.47 -3.45 -1.12
N LEU A 84 8.98 -4.04 -0.04
CA LEU A 84 7.63 -4.59 0.08
C LEU A 84 6.80 -3.64 0.96
N LEU A 85 5.67 -3.18 0.43
CA LEU A 85 4.70 -2.37 1.16
C LEU A 85 3.49 -3.24 1.54
N LEU A 86 3.20 -3.29 2.83
CA LEU A 86 2.01 -3.92 3.41
C LEU A 86 1.10 -2.82 3.98
N PRO A 87 0.26 -2.18 3.14
CA PRO A 87 -0.60 -1.09 3.59
C PRO A 87 -1.65 -1.55 4.60
N PHE A 88 -2.12 -2.79 4.48
CA PHE A 88 -3.20 -3.34 5.28
C PHE A 88 -2.67 -4.41 6.25
N LEU A 89 -1.91 -3.98 7.26
CA LEU A 89 -1.46 -4.86 8.34
C LEU A 89 -2.58 -4.97 9.38
N SER A 90 -3.30 -6.10 9.41
CA SER A 90 -4.29 -6.40 10.45
C SER A 90 -3.63 -7.01 11.68
N TYR A 91 -4.30 -6.95 12.84
CA TYR A 91 -3.74 -7.50 14.08
C TYR A 91 -3.46 -9.02 13.98
N PRO A 92 -4.37 -9.86 13.45
CA PRO A 92 -4.06 -11.27 13.22
C PRO A 92 -2.83 -11.48 12.33
N LEU A 93 -2.72 -10.72 11.23
CA LEU A 93 -1.57 -10.81 10.33
C LEU A 93 -0.25 -10.39 11.03
N ALA A 94 -0.30 -9.35 11.87
CA ALA A 94 0.87 -8.92 12.64
C ALA A 94 1.32 -10.00 13.63
N VAL A 95 0.37 -10.64 14.32
CA VAL A 95 0.65 -11.75 15.25
C VAL A 95 1.25 -12.93 14.51
N ASP A 96 0.69 -13.31 13.35
CA ASP A 96 1.20 -14.41 12.53
C ASP A 96 2.65 -14.17 12.07
N ILE A 97 2.98 -12.93 11.69
CA ILE A 97 4.32 -12.55 11.26
C ILE A 97 5.31 -12.58 12.44
N VAL A 98 4.94 -11.97 13.57
CA VAL A 98 5.82 -11.87 14.76
C VAL A 98 6.08 -13.26 15.37
N ASN A 99 5.06 -14.10 15.44
CA ASN A 99 5.18 -15.44 16.02
C ASN A 99 5.71 -16.48 15.02
N GLY A 100 5.93 -16.11 13.76
CA GLY A 100 6.36 -17.04 12.71
C GLY A 100 5.34 -18.13 12.41
N THR A 101 4.05 -17.90 12.71
CA THR A 101 3.00 -18.91 12.53
C THR A 101 2.54 -19.02 11.06
N LEU A 102 2.94 -18.07 10.20
CA LEU A 102 2.93 -18.08 8.72
C LEU A 102 1.81 -18.87 8.01
N GLN A 103 0.58 -18.84 8.53
CA GLN A 103 -0.56 -19.57 7.96
C GLN A 103 -1.07 -18.93 6.68
N SER A 104 -1.01 -17.60 6.59
CA SER A 104 -1.47 -16.88 5.39
C SER A 104 -0.35 -16.76 4.34
N PRO A 105 -0.69 -16.83 3.04
CA PRO A 105 0.29 -16.59 1.96
C PRO A 105 0.96 -15.20 2.07
N VAL A 106 0.23 -14.21 2.58
CA VAL A 106 0.76 -12.86 2.83
C VAL A 106 1.84 -12.89 3.92
N ALA A 107 1.59 -13.56 5.06
CA ALA A 107 2.59 -13.69 6.11
C ALA A 107 3.85 -14.41 5.61
N GLN A 108 3.69 -15.51 4.86
CA GLN A 108 4.80 -16.24 4.25
C GLN A 108 5.64 -15.34 3.34
N ARG A 109 5.00 -14.55 2.47
CA ARG A 109 5.72 -13.63 1.56
C ARG A 109 6.40 -12.47 2.26
N VAL A 110 5.78 -11.92 3.30
CA VAL A 110 6.42 -10.91 4.13
C VAL A 110 7.66 -11.50 4.81
N HIS A 111 7.56 -12.72 5.33
CA HIS A 111 8.69 -13.42 5.93
C HIS A 111 9.81 -13.69 4.92
N ASP A 112 9.48 -14.19 3.73
CA ASP A 112 10.45 -14.42 2.65
C ASP A 112 11.15 -13.12 2.24
N ALA A 113 10.42 -12.01 2.16
CA ALA A 113 11.00 -10.70 1.85
C ALA A 113 11.99 -10.25 2.92
N LEU A 114 11.66 -10.45 4.21
CA LEU A 114 12.57 -10.15 5.32
C LEU A 114 13.83 -11.01 5.26
N LEU A 115 13.71 -12.31 4.97
CA LEU A 115 14.85 -13.22 4.82
C LEU A 115 15.73 -12.85 3.61
N ALA A 116 15.11 -12.37 2.53
CA ALA A 116 15.81 -11.89 1.34
C ALA A 116 16.46 -10.50 1.53
N GLY A 117 16.33 -9.88 2.70
CA GLY A 117 16.86 -8.54 2.98
C GLY A 117 16.10 -7.40 2.29
N ILE A 118 14.89 -7.67 1.79
CA ILE A 118 14.03 -6.66 1.17
C ILE A 118 13.37 -5.84 2.28
N PRO A 119 13.50 -4.50 2.27
CA PRO A 119 12.83 -3.66 3.25
C PRO A 119 11.31 -3.85 3.24
N VAL A 120 10.71 -4.15 4.39
CA VAL A 120 9.26 -4.26 4.56
C VAL A 120 8.72 -3.02 5.28
N LEU A 121 7.79 -2.33 4.64
CA LEU A 121 7.10 -1.14 5.17
C LEU A 121 5.65 -1.51 5.43
N ALA A 122 5.15 -1.29 6.65
CA ALA A 122 3.76 -1.54 7.00
C ALA A 122 3.09 -0.31 7.61
N LEU A 123 1.84 -0.05 7.23
CA LEU A 123 1.07 1.02 7.84
C LEU A 123 0.38 0.50 9.11
N ARG A 124 0.68 1.12 10.25
CA ARG A 124 0.23 0.65 11.58
C ARG A 124 -1.26 0.90 11.89
N TYR A 125 -2.04 1.48 10.98
CA TYR A 125 -3.33 2.07 11.37
C TYR A 125 -4.43 1.11 11.75
N TYR A 126 -4.36 -0.13 11.26
CA TYR A 126 -5.33 -1.15 11.62
C TYR A 126 -4.96 -1.81 12.96
N CYS A 127 -3.67 -2.03 13.21
CA CYS A 127 -3.14 -2.64 14.45
C CYS A 127 -2.94 -1.67 15.62
N ASP A 128 -2.91 -0.36 15.37
CA ASP A 128 -2.58 0.64 16.38
C ASP A 128 -3.78 1.57 16.65
N PRO A 129 -4.34 1.58 17.88
CA PRO A 129 -5.43 2.50 18.25
C PRO A 129 -5.02 3.98 18.22
N HIS A 130 -3.71 4.28 18.28
CA HIS A 130 -3.15 5.64 18.29
C HIS A 130 -2.56 6.09 16.94
N SER A 131 -2.73 5.30 15.87
CA SER A 131 -2.18 5.63 14.55
C SER A 131 -2.51 7.04 14.05
N GLU A 132 -1.52 7.66 13.40
CA GLU A 132 -1.64 8.95 12.70
C GLU A 132 -2.83 9.03 11.74
N LEU A 133 -3.21 7.93 11.07
CA LEU A 133 -4.39 7.90 10.19
C LEU A 133 -5.69 8.01 10.99
N LYS A 134 -5.79 7.31 12.13
CA LYS A 134 -6.93 7.47 13.06
C LYS A 134 -6.94 8.87 13.69
N ARG A 135 -5.77 9.47 13.99
CA ARG A 135 -5.66 10.85 14.47
C ARG A 135 -6.11 11.87 13.41
N ALA A 136 -5.64 11.74 12.18
CA ALA A 136 -6.00 12.61 11.07
C ALA A 136 -7.49 12.54 10.71
N SER A 137 -8.08 11.33 10.74
CA SER A 137 -9.53 11.13 10.60
C SER A 137 -10.31 11.85 11.71
N ARG A 138 -9.92 11.68 12.99
CA ARG A 138 -10.55 12.42 14.11
C ARG A 138 -10.46 13.93 13.92
N TYR A 139 -9.31 14.43 13.47
CA TYR A 139 -9.11 15.86 13.24
C TYR A 139 -10.01 16.40 12.11
N CYS A 140 -10.13 15.66 11.01
CA CYS A 140 -11.01 16.02 9.88
C CYS A 140 -12.49 15.98 10.29
N SER A 141 -12.91 14.95 11.03
CA SER A 141 -14.28 14.84 11.56
C SER A 141 -14.62 15.92 12.60
N GLN A 142 -13.67 16.32 13.45
CA GLN A 142 -13.87 17.41 14.41
C GLN A 142 -13.96 18.77 13.72
N ARG A 143 -13.17 18.99 12.65
CA ARG A 143 -13.22 20.23 11.86
C ARG A 143 -14.54 20.39 11.10
N LEU A 144 -15.08 19.30 10.56
CA LEU A 144 -16.39 19.29 9.90
C LEU A 144 -17.55 19.55 10.89
N ARG A 145 -17.49 18.97 12.11
CA ARG A 145 -18.47 19.29 13.17
C ARG A 145 -18.34 20.73 13.69
N GLY A 146 -17.12 21.24 13.83
CA GLY A 146 -16.86 22.63 14.24
C GLY A 146 -17.25 23.68 13.18
N ALA A 147 -17.23 23.32 11.90
CA ALA A 147 -17.72 24.17 10.81
C ALA A 147 -19.26 24.21 10.75
N SER A 148 -19.94 23.11 11.08
CA SER A 148 -21.40 23.02 11.09
C SER A 148 -22.05 23.83 12.24
N PHE A 149 -21.36 24.01 13.37
CA PHE A 149 -21.85 24.81 14.49
C PHE A 149 -21.69 26.34 14.34
N ARG A 150 -20.92 26.84 13.35
CA ARG A 150 -20.75 28.29 13.12
C ARG A 150 -21.84 28.94 12.26
N HIS A 151 -22.90 28.22 11.89
CA HIS A 151 -24.05 28.78 11.16
C HIS A 151 -25.36 28.78 11.97
N ALA A 152 -25.34 28.36 13.24
CA ALA A 152 -26.55 28.28 14.06
C ALA A 152 -26.70 29.39 15.12
N TYR A 153 -25.78 30.35 15.20
CA TYR A 153 -25.91 31.51 16.09
C TYR A 153 -25.42 32.78 15.40
N ARG A 154 -26.36 33.50 14.79
CA ARG A 154 -26.26 34.95 14.59
C ARG A 154 -27.58 35.53 15.14
N PRO A 155 -27.51 36.49 16.09
CA PRO A 155 -28.68 37.05 16.76
C PRO A 155 -29.60 37.82 15.80
#